data_AF-A0A920DTY4-F1
#
_entry.id   AF-A0A920DTY4-F1
#
_cell.length_a   1.000
_cell.length_b   1.000
_cell.length_c   1.000
_cell.angle_alpha   90.00
_cell.angle_beta   90.00
_cell.angle_gamma   90.00
#
_symmetry.space_group_name_H-M   'P 1'
#
loop_
_entity.id
_entity.type
_entity.pdbx_description
1 polymer ?
#
loop_
_entity_poly.entity_id
_entity_poly.type
_entity_poly.pdbx_seq_one_letter_code
_entity_poly.pdbx_strand_id
1 'polypeptide(L)'
;MTIETMIELSKIKNIIGVKDATNDLFRPLLTRKKMQNDFCYLSGEDGTALAYLAQGGHGCISVTANVAPKLCSEMHSAWARWKYFKAQEINLKLSSLHNALFIESSPGPVKYAASFIRFM
;
A
#
# COMPACT_ATOMS: atom_id res chain seq x y z
N MET A 1 -2.60 9.28 14.16
CA MET A 1 -3.75 10.17 13.90
C MET A 1 -5.04 9.41 14.19
N THR A 2 -5.98 9.98 14.94
CA THR A 2 -7.28 9.32 15.22
C THR A 2 -8.17 9.28 13.98
N ILE A 3 -9.24 8.49 14.00
CA ILE A 3 -10.21 8.45 12.89
C ILE A 3 -10.98 9.77 12.83
N GLU A 4 -11.34 10.32 13.98
CA GLU A 4 -12.08 11.56 14.14
C GLU A 4 -11.33 12.74 13.52
N THR A 5 -10.04 12.89 13.80
CA THR A 5 -9.21 13.92 13.18
C THR A 5 -9.15 13.75 11.67
N MET A 6 -9.05 12.51 11.18
CA MET A 6 -8.99 12.25 9.74
C MET A 6 -10.30 12.61 9.03
N ILE A 7 -11.45 12.39 9.67
CA ILE A 7 -12.76 12.77 9.14
C ILE A 7 -12.87 14.29 9.01
N GLU A 8 -12.47 15.04 10.04
CA GLU A 8 -12.49 16.51 9.96
C GLU A 8 -11.59 17.04 8.85
N LEU A 9 -10.37 16.49 8.71
CA LEU A 9 -9.46 16.85 7.63
C LEU A 9 -10.02 16.52 6.24
N SER A 10 -10.76 15.42 6.09
CA SER A 10 -11.34 15.04 4.79
C SER A 10 -12.41 15.98 4.25
N LYS A 11 -12.92 16.90 5.07
CA LYS A 11 -13.85 17.95 4.63
C LYS A 11 -13.15 19.08 3.87
N ILE A 12 -11.81 19.15 3.95
CA ILE A 12 -11.01 20.18 3.30
C ILE A 12 -10.77 19.78 1.83
N LYS A 13 -11.15 20.66 0.89
CA LYS A 13 -11.18 20.39 -0.57
C LYS A 13 -9.87 19.82 -1.16
N ASN A 14 -8.71 20.22 -0.66
CA ASN A 14 -7.41 19.77 -1.16
C ASN A 14 -6.83 18.56 -0.40
N ILE A 15 -7.53 18.03 0.60
CA ILE A 15 -7.16 16.77 1.28
C ILE A 15 -7.95 15.63 0.63
N ILE A 16 -7.34 15.00 -0.36
CA ILE A 16 -8.01 14.01 -1.22
C ILE A 16 -7.83 12.55 -0.75
N GLY A 17 -7.08 12.30 0.32
CA GLY A 17 -6.80 10.95 0.75
C GLY A 17 -5.88 10.83 1.95
N VAL A 18 -5.55 9.58 2.28
CA VAL A 18 -4.63 9.21 3.35
C VAL A 18 -3.69 8.10 2.89
N LYS A 19 -2.43 8.19 3.31
CA LYS A 19 -1.50 7.05 3.35
C LYS A 19 -1.54 6.47 4.76
N ASP A 20 -2.08 5.26 4.91
CA ASP A 20 -2.18 4.59 6.19
C ASP A 20 -1.06 3.56 6.36
N ALA A 21 -0.12 3.85 7.26
CA ALA A 21 1.02 2.99 7.59
C ALA A 21 0.85 2.31 8.96
N THR A 22 -0.38 2.23 9.51
CA THR A 22 -0.64 1.61 10.83
C THR A 22 -0.67 0.10 10.82
N ASN A 23 -0.78 -0.52 9.63
CA ASN A 23 -1.02 -1.95 9.45
C ASN A 23 -2.37 -2.46 10.01
N ASP A 24 -3.32 -1.55 10.31
CA ASP A 24 -4.69 -1.89 10.70
C ASP A 24 -5.58 -2.04 9.46
N LEU A 25 -5.86 -3.28 9.08
CA LEU A 25 -6.70 -3.62 7.94
C LEU A 25 -8.19 -3.28 8.13
N PHE A 26 -8.65 -3.02 9.35
CA PHE A 26 -10.05 -2.66 9.60
C PHE A 26 -10.29 -1.16 9.48
N ARG A 27 -9.25 -0.36 9.66
CA ARG A 27 -9.28 1.10 9.61
C ARG A 27 -9.85 1.69 8.31
N PRO A 28 -9.58 1.16 7.10
CA PRO A 28 -10.22 1.63 5.87
C PRO A 28 -11.74 1.47 5.90
N LEU A 29 -12.25 0.34 6.41
CA LEU A 29 -13.70 0.12 6.53
C LEU A 29 -14.35 1.09 7.51
N LEU A 30 -13.72 1.34 8.67
CA LEU A 30 -14.25 2.26 9.68
C LEU A 30 -14.38 3.69 9.17
N THR A 31 -13.45 4.09 8.30
CA THR A 31 -13.30 5.47 7.85
C THR A 31 -14.14 5.73 6.61
N ARG A 32 -14.21 4.77 5.67
CA ARG A 32 -15.13 4.82 4.51
C ARG A 32 -16.60 4.97 4.89
N LYS A 33 -17.03 4.39 6.02
CA LYS A 33 -18.41 4.56 6.52
C LYS A 33 -18.75 6.00 6.90
N LYS A 34 -17.75 6.84 7.16
CA LYS A 34 -17.91 8.18 7.75
C LYS A 34 -17.43 9.31 6.84
N MET A 35 -16.83 9.00 5.69
CA MET A 35 -16.15 9.95 4.80
C MET A 35 -16.79 9.91 3.40
N GLN A 36 -16.55 10.95 2.59
CA GLN A 36 -17.08 11.05 1.23
C GLN A 36 -16.55 9.93 0.33
N ASN A 37 -17.34 9.54 -0.68
CA ASN A 37 -17.04 8.41 -1.55
C ASN A 37 -15.73 8.55 -2.36
N ASP A 38 -15.27 9.78 -2.60
CA ASP A 38 -14.08 10.06 -3.43
C ASP A 38 -12.78 10.16 -2.63
N PHE A 39 -12.79 9.89 -1.32
CA PHE A 39 -11.59 9.94 -0.50
C PHE A 39 -10.64 8.76 -0.81
N CYS A 40 -9.36 9.05 -1.07
CA CYS A 40 -8.38 8.06 -1.49
C CYS A 40 -7.71 7.36 -0.29
N TYR A 41 -7.74 6.03 -0.24
CA TYR A 41 -7.09 5.23 0.81
C TYR A 41 -5.91 4.46 0.24
N LEU A 42 -4.69 4.83 0.64
CA LEU A 42 -3.46 4.18 0.19
C LEU A 42 -2.80 3.46 1.37
N SER A 43 -2.41 2.21 1.16
CA SER A 43 -1.56 1.51 2.12
C SER A 43 -0.17 2.16 2.16
N GLY A 44 0.40 2.28 3.36
CA GLY A 44 1.81 2.54 3.58
C GLY A 44 2.62 1.31 3.94
N GLU A 45 1.97 0.14 4.00
CA GLU A 45 2.57 -1.15 4.34
C GLU A 45 2.51 -2.08 3.11
N ASP A 46 3.68 -2.53 2.66
CA ASP A 46 3.83 -3.38 1.48
C ASP A 46 3.30 -4.80 1.77
N GLY A 47 3.64 -5.36 2.94
CA GLY A 47 3.31 -6.74 3.29
C GLY A 47 1.80 -7.00 3.38
N THR A 48 1.01 -5.97 3.64
CA THR A 48 -0.45 -6.04 3.73
C THR A 48 -1.18 -5.29 2.62
N ALA A 49 -0.47 -4.79 1.60
CA ALA A 49 -1.06 -4.01 0.51
C ALA A 49 -2.21 -4.72 -0.21
N LEU A 50 -2.06 -6.02 -0.55
CA LEU A 50 -3.11 -6.79 -1.20
C LEU A 50 -4.36 -6.96 -0.29
N ALA A 51 -4.15 -7.21 1.00
CA ALA A 51 -5.24 -7.32 1.96
C ALA A 51 -5.94 -5.97 2.18
N TYR A 52 -5.19 -4.88 2.17
CA TYR A 52 -5.72 -3.51 2.28
C TYR A 52 -6.65 -3.17 1.10
N LEU A 53 -6.31 -3.61 -0.12
CA LEU A 53 -7.20 -3.49 -1.28
C LEU A 53 -8.53 -4.22 -1.06
N ALA A 54 -8.50 -5.41 -0.47
CA ALA A 54 -9.72 -6.19 -0.16
C ALA A 54 -10.64 -5.47 0.84
N GLN A 55 -10.09 -4.57 1.66
CA GLN A 55 -10.83 -3.75 2.63
C GLN A 55 -11.34 -2.43 2.03
N GLY A 56 -11.24 -2.28 0.71
CA GLY A 56 -11.66 -1.07 -0.01
C GLY A 56 -10.56 -0.02 -0.14
N GLY A 57 -9.28 -0.40 0.03
CA GLY A 57 -8.15 0.46 -0.34
C GLY A 57 -8.06 0.69 -1.86
N HIS A 58 -7.33 1.73 -2.24
CA HIS A 58 -7.15 2.15 -3.64
C HIS A 58 -5.74 1.93 -4.18
N GLY A 59 -4.76 1.60 -3.33
CA GLY A 59 -3.39 1.39 -3.77
C GLY A 59 -2.40 1.30 -2.61
N CYS A 60 -1.11 1.41 -2.93
CA CYS A 60 -0.03 1.43 -1.95
C CYS A 60 1.04 2.46 -2.37
N ILE A 61 1.51 3.25 -1.41
CA ILE A 61 2.75 4.04 -1.57
C ILE A 61 3.90 3.17 -1.02
N SER A 62 4.49 2.42 -1.94
CA SER A 62 5.32 1.25 -1.70
C SER A 62 6.82 1.55 -1.56
N VAL A 63 7.51 0.82 -0.66
CA VAL A 63 8.97 0.75 -0.61
C VAL A 63 9.47 -0.27 -1.63
N THR A 64 8.80 -1.42 -1.70
CA THR A 64 9.13 -2.55 -2.60
C THR A 64 9.14 -2.14 -4.07
N ALA A 65 8.27 -1.21 -4.47
CA ALA A 65 8.21 -0.68 -5.82
C ALA A 65 9.51 0.02 -6.28
N ASN A 66 10.42 0.40 -5.39
CA ASN A 66 11.73 0.94 -5.79
C ASN A 66 12.62 -0.13 -6.45
N VAL A 67 12.42 -1.41 -6.13
CA VAL A 67 13.29 -2.51 -6.59
C VAL A 67 12.54 -3.59 -7.38
N ALA A 68 11.21 -3.64 -7.25
CA ALA A 68 10.34 -4.55 -8.00
C ALA A 68 9.08 -3.85 -8.58
N PRO A 69 9.20 -2.69 -9.26
CA PRO A 69 8.05 -1.88 -9.69
C PRO A 69 7.08 -2.65 -10.59
N LYS A 70 7.59 -3.48 -11.50
CA LYS A 70 6.79 -4.27 -12.44
C LYS A 70 5.85 -5.23 -11.70
N LEU A 71 6.37 -5.98 -10.73
CA LEU A 71 5.56 -6.95 -9.96
C LEU A 71 4.54 -6.23 -9.08
N CYS A 72 4.91 -5.12 -8.42
CA CYS A 72 3.96 -4.31 -7.66
C CYS A 72 2.81 -3.80 -8.55
N SER A 73 3.14 -3.27 -9.73
CA SER A 73 2.14 -2.79 -10.71
C SER A 73 1.25 -3.92 -11.23
N GLU A 74 1.83 -5.08 -11.55
CA GLU A 74 1.09 -6.26 -12.01
C GLU A 74 0.14 -6.80 -10.93
N MET A 75 0.54 -6.79 -9.65
CA MET A 75 -0.32 -7.16 -8.53
C MET A 75 -1.55 -6.26 -8.44
N HIS A 76 -1.35 -4.93 -8.42
CA HIS A 76 -2.46 -3.96 -8.40
C HIS A 76 -3.34 -4.05 -9.66
N SER A 77 -2.72 -4.27 -10.83
CA SER A 77 -3.44 -4.43 -12.09
C SER A 77 -4.24 -5.74 -12.16
N ALA A 78 -3.75 -6.80 -11.52
CA ALA A 78 -4.48 -8.07 -11.38
C ALA A 78 -5.68 -7.90 -10.45
N TRP A 79 -5.49 -7.21 -9.32
CA TRP A 79 -6.58 -6.84 -8.42
C TRP A 79 -7.68 -6.05 -9.13
N ALA A 80 -7.31 -4.97 -9.83
CA ALA A 80 -8.25 -4.10 -10.55
C ALA A 80 -9.04 -4.81 -11.67
N ARG A 81 -8.52 -5.93 -12.18
CA ARG A 81 -9.16 -6.78 -13.19
C ARG A 81 -9.83 -8.02 -12.61
N TRP A 82 -10.06 -8.04 -11.30
CA TRP A 82 -10.69 -9.15 -10.58
C TRP A 82 -9.97 -10.49 -10.71
N LYS A 83 -8.66 -10.46 -11.00
CA LYS A 83 -7.79 -11.64 -11.12
C LYS A 83 -7.15 -11.96 -9.77
N TYR A 84 -7.97 -12.28 -8.77
CA TYR A 84 -7.54 -12.40 -7.37
C TYR A 84 -6.42 -13.42 -7.15
N PHE A 85 -6.55 -14.62 -7.72
CA PHE A 85 -5.50 -15.66 -7.63
C PHE A 85 -4.18 -15.18 -8.22
N LYS A 86 -4.22 -14.41 -9.31
CA LYS A 86 -3.01 -13.85 -9.92
C LYS A 86 -2.38 -12.78 -9.02
N ALA A 87 -3.20 -11.91 -8.43
CA ALA A 87 -2.72 -10.91 -7.47
C ALA A 87 -2.06 -11.59 -6.25
N GLN A 88 -2.68 -12.66 -5.74
CA GLN A 88 -2.15 -13.46 -4.64
C GLN A 88 -0.83 -14.17 -5.00
N GLU A 89 -0.74 -14.76 -6.18
CA GLU A 89 0.49 -15.39 -6.69
C GLU A 89 1.64 -14.38 -6.70
N ILE A 90 1.40 -13.15 -7.19
CA ILE A 90 2.40 -12.09 -7.24
C ILE A 90 2.76 -11.61 -5.83
N ASN A 91 1.77 -11.41 -4.95
CA ASN A 91 1.99 -11.01 -3.56
C ASN A 91 2.83 -12.04 -2.79
N LEU A 92 2.60 -13.34 -3.03
CA LEU A 92 3.42 -14.41 -2.45
C LEU A 92 4.86 -14.39 -2.98
N LYS A 93 5.07 -14.08 -4.26
CA LYS A 93 6.42 -13.89 -4.80
C LYS A 93 7.13 -12.68 -4.19
N LEU A 94 6.39 -11.61 -3.90
CA LEU A 94 6.92 -10.39 -3.31
C LEU A 94 7.14 -10.48 -1.79
N SER A 95 6.51 -11.42 -1.09
CA SER A 95 6.48 -11.43 0.39
C SER A 95 7.86 -11.50 1.04
N SER A 96 8.78 -12.30 0.48
CA SER A 96 10.16 -12.36 0.98
C SER A 96 10.90 -11.03 0.84
N LEU A 97 10.62 -10.29 -0.25
CA LEU A 97 11.20 -8.99 -0.49
C LEU A 97 10.57 -7.92 0.42
N HIS A 98 9.24 -7.94 0.58
CA HIS A 98 8.55 -7.08 1.56
C HIS A 98 9.20 -7.22 2.94
N ASN A 99 9.36 -8.45 3.43
CA ASN A 99 9.97 -8.68 4.74
C ASN A 99 11.44 -8.21 4.79
N ALA A 100 12.25 -8.52 3.78
CA ALA A 100 13.67 -8.17 3.77
C ALA A 100 13.91 -6.65 3.72
N LEU A 101 13.03 -5.88 3.07
CA LEU A 101 13.19 -4.43 2.95
C LEU A 101 12.93 -3.65 4.24
N PHE A 102 12.47 -4.34 5.30
CA PHE A 102 12.24 -3.78 6.64
C PHE A 102 12.99 -4.54 7.74
N ILE A 103 14.02 -5.33 7.39
CA ILE A 103 14.90 -5.99 8.38
C ILE A 103 15.67 -4.98 9.23
N GLU A 104 15.92 -3.80 8.68
CA GLU A 104 16.36 -2.59 9.37
C GLU A 104 15.44 -1.43 8.96
N SER A 105 15.56 -0.29 9.63
CA SER A 105 14.74 0.89 9.33
C SER A 105 14.89 1.35 7.88
N SER A 106 13.76 1.50 7.19
CA SER A 106 13.71 2.13 5.87
C SER A 106 14.28 3.55 5.93
N PRO A 107 15.07 4.00 4.93
CA PRO A 107 15.32 3.36 3.63
C PRO A 107 16.64 2.56 3.52
N GLY A 108 17.26 2.12 4.62
CA GLY A 108 18.56 1.42 4.59
C GLY A 108 18.55 0.16 3.68
N PRO A 109 17.69 -0.83 3.96
CA PRO A 109 17.64 -2.06 3.17
C PRO A 109 17.28 -1.83 1.70
N VAL A 110 16.34 -0.92 1.39
CA VAL A 110 15.95 -0.64 0.00
C VAL A 110 17.03 0.06 -0.80
N LYS A 111 17.82 0.95 -0.18
CA LYS A 111 19.00 1.54 -0.82
C LYS A 111 20.08 0.50 -1.10
N TYR A 112 20.30 -0.42 -0.16
CA TYR A 112 21.22 -1.54 -0.38
C TYR A 112 20.76 -2.42 -1.53
N ALA A 113 19.49 -2.85 -1.55
CA ALA A 113 18.92 -3.62 -2.66
C ALA A 113 19.03 -2.89 -4.01
N ALA A 114 18.74 -1.58 -4.03
CA ALA A 114 18.86 -0.73 -5.22
C ALA A 114 20.29 -0.72 -5.79
N SER A 115 21.32 -0.80 -4.95
CA SER A 115 22.72 -0.84 -5.38
C SER A 115 23.08 -2.09 -6.21
N PHE A 116 22.36 -3.20 -6.02
CA PHE A 116 22.58 -4.44 -6.79
C PHE A 116 21.89 -4.43 -8.15
N ILE A 117 20.75 -3.77 -8.26
CA ILE A 117 19.95 -3.77 -9.49
C ILE A 117 20.39 -2.73 -10.52
N ARG A 118 21.50 -2.01 -10.24
CA ARG A 118 22.14 -1.00 -11.11
C ARG A 118 21.10 -0.15 -11.85
N PHE A 119 20.58 0.87 -11.18
CA PHE A 119 19.89 1.98 -11.85
C PHE A 119 20.88 2.66 -12.82
N MET A 120 20.89 2.22 -14.08
CA MET A 120 21.43 2.95 -15.22
C MET A 120 20.29 3.62 -15.96
#